data_AF-A0A7Y5DYC2-F1
#
_entry.id   AF-A0A7Y5DYC2-F1
#
_cell.length_a   1.000
_cell.length_b   1.000
_cell.length_c   1.000
_cell.angle_alpha   90.00
_cell.angle_beta   90.00
_cell.angle_gamma   90.00
#
_symmetry.space_group_name_H-M   'P 1'
#
loop_
_entity.id
_entity.type
_entity.pdbx_description
1 polymer ?
#
loop_
_entity_poly.entity_id
_entity_poly.type
_entity_poly.pdbx_seq_one_letter_code
_entity_poly.pdbx_strand_id
1 'polypeptide(L)'
;MAVVLEFANVVVRKAQLEAHVAGGVDLVLASQPPNFSEDEHLVRVGFMSTAEAVALVDYLVRAGLPQTAVPETVAIVQLADQPYPTWLEVGPVDEHAAAWLAGSTPGKVALFRSAAVLVLPAGASSEVHPVLEASGATVREAHVSAGADAELLVERGEARLAARILLRPDGSALVLLDRPLARAAHAAASAALLEDACAALVASGATLLG
;
A
#
# COMPACT_ATOMS: atom_id res chain seq x y z
N MET A 1 9.67 -4.40 -10.51
CA MET A 1 8.22 -4.20 -10.31
C MET A 1 7.93 -2.78 -10.80
N ALA A 2 6.74 -2.21 -10.64
CA ALA A 2 6.51 -0.78 -10.88
C ALA A 2 5.67 -0.20 -9.73
N VAL A 3 5.84 1.08 -9.38
CA VAL A 3 5.09 1.72 -8.29
C VAL A 3 4.06 2.70 -8.85
N VAL A 4 2.79 2.61 -8.44
CA VAL A 4 1.73 3.53 -8.91
C VAL A 4 2.05 4.98 -8.55
N LEU A 5 1.60 5.93 -9.36
CA LEU A 5 1.70 7.36 -9.09
C LEU A 5 0.34 7.94 -8.67
N GLU A 6 0.35 8.73 -7.61
CA GLU A 6 -0.75 9.59 -7.13
C GLU A 6 -0.54 11.05 -7.58
N PHE A 7 -1.14 12.02 -6.87
CA PHE A 7 -1.03 13.45 -7.19
C PHE A 7 0.43 13.95 -7.13
N ALA A 8 1.11 13.79 -5.99
CA ALA A 8 2.53 14.06 -5.84
C ALA A 8 3.22 12.82 -5.25
N ASN A 9 4.30 12.37 -5.87
CA ASN A 9 4.99 11.16 -5.44
C ASN A 9 6.45 11.46 -5.18
N VAL A 10 6.97 11.02 -4.04
CA VAL A 10 8.41 10.97 -3.81
C VAL A 10 8.88 9.58 -4.17
N VAL A 11 9.60 9.46 -5.28
CA VAL A 11 10.24 8.22 -5.72
C VAL A 11 11.70 8.25 -5.32
N VAL A 12 12.15 7.23 -4.60
CA VAL A 12 13.50 7.12 -4.05
C VAL A 12 14.18 5.87 -4.59
N ARG A 13 15.41 6.01 -5.06
CA ARG A 13 16.26 4.91 -5.52
C ARG A 13 16.92 4.23 -4.32
N LYS A 14 16.48 3.01 -3.98
CA LYS A 14 16.86 2.28 -2.75
C LYS A 14 18.37 2.20 -2.57
N ALA A 15 19.08 1.75 -3.61
CA ALA A 15 20.54 1.59 -3.55
C ALA A 15 21.28 2.89 -3.22
N GLN A 16 20.79 4.05 -3.70
CA GLN A 16 21.42 5.34 -3.40
C GLN A 16 21.06 5.83 -1.99
N LEU A 17 19.82 5.58 -1.56
CA LEU A 17 19.39 5.90 -0.20
C LEU A 17 20.21 5.11 0.83
N GLU A 18 20.35 3.80 0.63
CA GLU A 18 21.12 2.91 1.50
C GLU A 18 22.61 3.26 1.55
N ALA A 19 23.18 3.78 0.45
CA ALA A 19 24.57 4.22 0.40
C ALA A 19 24.83 5.52 1.20
N HIS A 20 23.81 6.33 1.44
CA HIS A 20 23.95 7.68 2.01
C HIS A 20 23.31 7.86 3.38
N VAL A 21 22.26 7.11 3.68
CA VAL A 21 21.41 7.32 4.85
C VAL A 21 21.48 6.08 5.75
N ALA A 22 21.92 6.27 6.99
CA ALA A 22 21.93 5.19 7.98
C ALA A 22 20.50 4.69 8.23
N GLY A 23 20.28 3.38 8.07
CA GLY A 23 18.95 2.76 8.11
C GLY A 23 18.21 2.72 6.77
N GLY A 24 18.71 3.38 5.71
CA GLY A 24 18.19 3.25 4.35
C GLY A 24 16.67 3.43 4.25
N VAL A 25 15.99 2.41 3.71
CA VAL A 25 14.53 2.40 3.57
C VAL A 25 13.81 2.38 4.91
N ASP A 26 14.35 1.71 5.93
CA ASP A 26 13.72 1.63 7.26
C ASP A 26 13.55 3.01 7.89
N LEU A 27 14.43 3.96 7.57
CA LEU A 27 14.27 5.35 8.00
C LEU A 27 13.04 6.01 7.37
N VAL A 28 12.80 5.79 6.07
CA VAL A 28 11.58 6.28 5.41
C VAL A 28 10.36 5.72 6.12
N LEU A 29 10.38 4.43 6.43
CA LEU A 29 9.30 3.74 7.12
C LEU A 29 9.08 4.24 8.56
N ALA A 30 10.13 4.64 9.26
CA ALA A 30 10.05 5.19 10.60
C ALA A 30 9.25 6.50 10.66
N SER A 31 9.16 7.25 9.55
CA SER A 31 8.30 8.44 9.44
C SER A 31 6.80 8.11 9.30
N GLN A 32 6.44 6.82 9.19
CA GLN A 32 5.08 6.33 8.92
C GLN A 32 4.43 7.05 7.73
N PRO A 33 5.09 7.04 6.55
CA PRO A 33 4.65 7.84 5.43
C PRO A 33 3.31 7.30 4.87
N PRO A 34 2.40 8.20 4.45
CA PRO A 34 1.17 7.78 3.80
C PRO A 34 1.50 7.10 2.47
N ASN A 35 0.66 6.16 2.03
CA ASN A 35 0.73 5.63 0.67
C ASN A 35 2.12 5.12 0.26
N PHE A 36 2.79 4.40 1.17
CA PHE A 36 4.09 3.79 0.93
C PHE A 36 3.97 2.51 0.08
N SER A 37 4.76 2.43 -0.98
CA SER A 37 4.96 1.22 -1.78
C SER A 37 6.43 1.09 -2.15
N GLU A 38 6.93 -0.12 -2.35
CA GLU A 38 8.30 -0.34 -2.79
C GLU A 38 8.41 -1.51 -3.75
N ASP A 39 9.54 -1.58 -4.43
CA ASP A 39 10.01 -2.76 -5.11
C ASP A 39 11.49 -3.07 -4.85
N GLU A 40 12.09 -3.87 -5.72
CA GLU A 40 13.51 -4.23 -5.64
C GLU A 40 14.43 -3.00 -5.75
N HIS A 41 14.04 -1.97 -6.49
CA HIS A 41 14.90 -0.85 -6.84
C HIS A 41 14.42 0.49 -6.30
N LEU A 42 13.12 0.67 -6.15
CA LEU A 42 12.47 1.94 -5.86
C LEU A 42 11.59 1.86 -4.61
N VAL A 43 11.50 2.99 -3.93
CA VAL A 43 10.48 3.30 -2.92
C VAL A 43 9.63 4.43 -3.49
N ARG A 44 8.32 4.38 -3.27
CA ARG A 44 7.39 5.48 -3.53
C ARG A 44 6.60 5.81 -2.29
N VAL A 45 6.50 7.11 -2.03
CA VAL A 45 5.56 7.69 -1.07
C VAL A 45 4.61 8.62 -1.82
N GLY A 46 3.31 8.36 -1.72
CA GLY A 46 2.26 9.16 -2.34
C GLY A 46 1.75 10.25 -1.38
N PHE A 47 1.51 11.45 -1.92
CA PHE A 47 1.01 12.60 -1.20
C PHE A 47 -0.11 13.31 -1.97
N MET A 48 -1.04 13.89 -1.22
CA MET A 48 -2.07 14.79 -1.77
C MET A 48 -1.59 16.25 -1.86
N SER A 49 -0.36 16.52 -1.41
CA SER A 49 0.25 17.85 -1.38
C SER A 49 1.72 17.81 -1.78
N THR A 50 2.11 18.67 -2.73
CA THR A 50 3.52 18.85 -3.10
C THR A 50 4.36 19.36 -1.93
N ALA A 51 3.77 20.12 -1.00
CA ALA A 51 4.48 20.60 0.18
C ALA A 51 4.89 19.46 1.12
N GLU A 52 4.04 18.44 1.25
CA GLU A 52 4.37 17.24 2.04
C GLU A 52 5.46 16.41 1.36
N ALA A 53 5.39 16.30 0.02
CA ALA A 53 6.44 15.65 -0.77
C ALA A 53 7.81 16.32 -0.56
N VAL A 54 7.86 17.66 -0.64
CA VAL A 54 9.08 18.44 -0.37
C VAL A 54 9.56 18.24 1.07
N ALA A 55 8.65 18.24 2.05
CA ALA A 55 9.00 18.03 3.45
C ALA A 55 9.65 16.66 3.71
N LEU A 56 9.26 15.61 2.97
CA LEU A 56 9.93 14.30 3.02
C LEU A 56 11.34 14.37 2.43
N VAL A 57 11.56 15.08 1.32
CA VAL A 57 12.91 15.26 0.76
C VAL A 57 13.80 15.99 1.77
N ASP A 58 13.30 17.07 2.37
CA ASP A 58 14.04 17.82 3.40
C ASP A 58 14.34 16.95 4.63
N TYR A 59 13.44 16.05 4.99
CA TYR A 59 13.67 15.07 6.05
C TYR A 59 14.82 14.12 5.71
N LEU A 60 14.87 13.59 4.49
CA LEU A 60 15.96 12.71 4.05
C LEU A 60 17.31 13.43 4.04
N VAL A 61 17.34 14.69 3.60
CA VAL A 61 18.54 15.53 3.65
C VAL A 61 19.03 15.71 5.10
N ARG A 62 18.12 16.06 6.02
CA ARG A 62 18.45 16.17 7.45
C ARG A 62 18.93 14.86 8.06
N ALA A 63 18.48 13.73 7.53
CA ALA A 63 18.88 12.40 8.00
C ALA A 63 20.21 11.90 7.40
N GLY A 64 20.83 12.66 6.49
CA GLY A 64 22.17 12.37 5.99
C GLY A 64 22.29 12.27 4.47
N LEU A 65 21.20 12.38 3.71
CA LEU A 65 21.28 12.40 2.25
C LEU A 65 21.99 13.68 1.77
N PRO A 66 23.17 13.59 1.12
CA PRO A 66 23.87 14.79 0.66
C PRO A 66 23.05 15.53 -0.38
N GLN A 67 23.01 16.88 -0.30
CA GLN A 67 22.27 17.71 -1.25
C GLN A 67 22.66 17.43 -2.72
N THR A 68 23.94 17.12 -2.95
CA THR A 68 24.49 16.77 -4.27
C THR A 68 24.02 15.42 -4.80
N ALA A 69 23.61 14.51 -3.92
CA ALA A 69 23.11 13.18 -4.28
C ALA A 69 21.59 13.17 -4.50
N VAL A 70 20.86 14.23 -4.09
CA VAL A 70 19.40 14.31 -4.22
C VAL A 70 18.92 14.03 -5.64
N PRO A 71 19.44 14.64 -6.72
CA PRO A 71 18.95 14.40 -8.08
C PRO A 71 19.11 12.95 -8.57
N GLU A 72 20.10 12.23 -8.03
CA GLU A 72 20.40 10.83 -8.38
C GLU A 72 19.68 9.82 -7.47
N THR A 73 19.08 10.31 -6.38
CA THR A 73 18.46 9.48 -5.34
C THR A 73 16.96 9.66 -5.27
N VAL A 74 16.46 10.88 -5.46
CA VAL A 74 15.07 11.26 -5.19
C VAL A 74 14.49 12.02 -6.37
N ALA A 75 13.26 11.67 -6.74
CA ALA A 75 12.44 12.41 -7.70
C ALA A 75 11.10 12.75 -7.06
N ILE A 76 10.66 14.01 -7.19
CA ILE A 76 9.26 14.37 -6.97
C ILE A 76 8.56 14.24 -8.32
N VAL A 77 7.64 13.30 -8.43
CA VAL A 77 6.93 12.96 -9.66
C VAL A 77 5.48 13.45 -9.56
N GLN A 78 5.13 14.36 -10.46
CA GLN A 78 3.75 14.77 -10.75
C GLN A 78 3.52 14.48 -12.24
N LEU A 79 2.39 13.84 -12.59
CA LEU A 79 2.17 13.32 -13.95
C LEU A 79 2.23 14.39 -15.06
N ALA A 80 1.96 15.66 -14.72
CA ALA A 80 2.00 16.78 -15.65
C ALA A 80 3.40 17.42 -15.78
N ASP A 81 4.32 17.13 -14.85
CA ASP A 81 5.59 17.84 -14.73
C ASP A 81 6.75 16.97 -15.24
N GLN A 82 7.08 17.17 -16.51
CA GLN A 82 8.27 16.59 -17.16
C GLN A 82 9.34 17.67 -17.41
N PRO A 83 10.65 17.32 -17.49
CA PRO A 83 11.22 15.96 -17.56
C PRO A 83 11.54 15.32 -16.19
N TYR A 84 11.60 13.99 -16.17
CA TYR A 84 12.04 13.20 -15.02
C TYR A 84 13.57 12.94 -15.04
N PRO A 85 14.19 12.60 -13.90
CA PRO A 85 15.59 12.21 -13.86
C PRO A 85 15.89 11.01 -14.78
N THR A 86 17.11 10.94 -15.32
CA THR A 86 17.52 9.93 -16.31
C THR A 86 17.48 8.49 -15.80
N TRP A 87 17.50 8.29 -14.48
CA TRP A 87 17.38 6.98 -13.85
C TRP A 87 15.93 6.52 -13.68
N LEU A 88 14.94 7.35 -14.00
CA LEU A 88 13.52 7.10 -13.75
C LEU A 88 12.71 7.12 -15.05
N GLU A 89 11.98 6.04 -15.31
CA GLU A 89 10.95 5.98 -16.34
C GLU A 89 9.56 6.05 -15.71
N VAL A 90 8.64 6.73 -16.39
CA VAL A 90 7.26 6.93 -15.95
C VAL A 90 6.32 6.69 -17.14
N GLY A 91 5.27 5.90 -16.92
CA GLY A 91 4.30 5.58 -17.96
C GLY A 91 3.22 4.61 -17.49
N PRO A 92 2.32 4.16 -18.38
CA PRO A 92 1.27 3.22 -18.04
C PRO A 92 1.83 1.79 -17.89
N VAL A 93 1.49 1.12 -16.78
CA VAL A 93 1.71 -0.30 -16.53
C VAL A 93 0.42 -0.86 -15.94
N ASP A 94 -0.12 -1.95 -16.49
CA ASP A 94 -1.38 -2.57 -16.04
C ASP A 94 -2.53 -1.54 -15.85
N GLU A 95 -2.71 -0.62 -16.80
CA GLU A 95 -3.70 0.48 -16.77
C GLU A 95 -3.47 1.58 -15.70
N HIS A 96 -2.40 1.48 -14.92
CA HIS A 96 -2.02 2.46 -13.91
C HIS A 96 -0.83 3.31 -14.36
N ALA A 97 -0.85 4.60 -14.05
CA ALA A 97 0.36 5.41 -14.17
C ALA A 97 1.36 4.95 -13.11
N ALA A 98 2.56 4.56 -13.53
CA ALA A 98 3.57 3.97 -12.67
C ALA A 98 4.98 4.49 -12.99
N ALA A 99 5.88 4.27 -12.03
CA ALA A 99 7.31 4.56 -12.14
C ALA A 99 8.13 3.28 -11.99
N TRP A 100 9.21 3.15 -12.78
CA TRP A 100 10.18 2.06 -12.70
C TRP A 100 11.59 2.57 -13.01
N LEU A 101 12.61 1.78 -12.63
CA LEU A 101 14.00 2.13 -12.87
C LEU A 101 14.27 2.14 -14.38
N ALA A 102 14.87 3.21 -14.90
CA ALA A 102 15.17 3.33 -16.32
C ALA A 102 16.07 2.17 -16.80
N GLY A 103 15.75 1.64 -17.98
CA GLY A 103 16.42 0.47 -18.55
C GLY A 103 16.07 -0.89 -17.91
N SER A 104 15.13 -0.93 -16.95
CA SER A 104 14.57 -2.17 -16.42
C SER A 104 13.20 -2.49 -17.04
N THR A 105 12.82 -3.76 -17.07
CA THR A 105 11.46 -4.16 -17.46
C THR A 105 10.50 -3.86 -16.30
N PRO A 106 9.44 -3.07 -16.50
CA PRO A 106 8.44 -2.86 -15.46
C PRO A 106 7.78 -4.20 -15.11
N GLY A 107 7.86 -4.58 -13.84
CA GLY A 107 7.14 -5.74 -13.33
C GLY A 107 5.68 -5.38 -13.01
N LYS A 108 4.95 -6.30 -12.37
CA LYS A 108 3.59 -6.00 -11.85
C LYS A 108 3.58 -4.69 -11.06
N VAL A 109 2.46 -4.00 -11.12
CA VAL A 109 2.26 -2.78 -10.37
C VAL A 109 2.04 -3.09 -8.88
N ALA A 110 2.86 -2.52 -8.00
CA ALA A 110 2.61 -2.50 -6.57
C ALA A 110 1.53 -1.45 -6.28
N LEU A 111 0.28 -1.91 -6.18
CA LEU A 111 -0.83 -1.06 -5.79
C LEU A 111 -0.77 -0.79 -4.29
N PHE A 112 -0.80 0.49 -3.92
CA PHE A 112 -1.10 0.86 -2.54
C PHE A 112 -2.60 0.75 -2.32
N ARG A 113 -3.06 -0.42 -1.88
CA ARG A 113 -4.38 -0.57 -1.26
C ARG A 113 -4.17 -0.67 0.25
N SER A 114 -4.50 0.38 0.99
CA SER A 114 -4.53 0.34 2.45
C SER A 114 -5.78 -0.35 2.98
N ALA A 115 -6.85 -0.35 2.19
CA ALA A 115 -8.12 -0.92 2.55
C ALA A 115 -8.88 -1.42 1.32
N ALA A 116 -9.91 -2.21 1.55
CA ALA A 116 -10.90 -2.61 0.58
C ALA A 116 -12.29 -2.67 1.23
N VAL A 117 -13.31 -2.24 0.50
CA VAL A 117 -14.70 -2.33 0.96
C VAL A 117 -15.44 -3.30 0.07
N LEU A 118 -16.06 -4.31 0.66
CA LEU A 118 -16.83 -5.32 -0.08
C LEU A 118 -18.27 -5.35 0.41
N VAL A 119 -19.20 -5.55 -0.52
CA VAL A 119 -20.61 -5.83 -0.22
C VAL A 119 -20.83 -7.33 -0.38
N LEU A 120 -21.23 -8.00 0.70
CA LEU A 120 -21.71 -9.36 0.65
C LEU A 120 -23.23 -9.40 0.46
N PRO A 121 -23.74 -10.35 -0.33
CA PRO A 121 -25.18 -10.53 -0.51
C PRO A 121 -25.85 -10.96 0.79
N ALA A 122 -27.18 -10.87 0.83
CA ALA A 122 -27.95 -11.22 2.01
C ALA A 122 -27.71 -12.67 2.44
N GLY A 123 -27.46 -12.88 3.74
CA GLY A 123 -27.20 -14.20 4.32
C GLY A 123 -25.78 -14.74 4.16
N ALA A 124 -24.86 -14.01 3.52
CA ALA A 124 -23.46 -14.41 3.38
C ALA A 124 -22.55 -13.88 4.50
N SER A 125 -23.08 -13.12 5.47
CA SER A 125 -22.27 -12.53 6.54
C SER A 125 -21.66 -13.57 7.50
N SER A 126 -22.34 -14.69 7.73
CA SER A 126 -21.80 -15.81 8.52
C SER A 126 -20.64 -16.53 7.83
N GLU A 127 -20.49 -16.35 6.51
CA GLU A 127 -19.45 -16.98 5.70
C GLU A 127 -18.14 -16.17 5.68
N VAL A 128 -18.13 -14.94 6.21
CA VAL A 128 -16.93 -14.08 6.16
C VAL A 128 -15.74 -14.74 6.85
N HIS A 129 -15.94 -15.33 8.03
CA HIS A 129 -14.88 -16.01 8.77
C HIS A 129 -14.31 -17.22 7.99
N PRO A 130 -15.10 -18.23 7.60
CA PRO A 130 -14.57 -19.40 6.89
C PRO A 130 -13.97 -19.03 5.51
N VAL A 131 -14.51 -18.03 4.81
CA VAL A 131 -13.95 -17.56 3.53
C VAL A 131 -12.57 -16.93 3.73
N LEU A 132 -12.39 -16.13 4.78
CA LEU A 132 -11.09 -15.55 5.13
C LEU A 132 -10.09 -16.63 5.56
N GLU A 133 -10.50 -17.67 6.28
CA GLU A 133 -9.62 -18.81 6.60
C GLU A 133 -9.19 -19.58 5.34
N ALA A 134 -10.07 -19.73 4.35
CA ALA A 134 -9.75 -20.37 3.08
C ALA A 134 -8.66 -19.65 2.27
N SER A 135 -8.36 -18.38 2.58
CA SER A 135 -7.22 -17.63 2.01
C SER A 135 -5.86 -18.03 2.61
N GLY A 136 -5.84 -19.03 3.50
CA GLY A 136 -4.66 -19.47 4.24
C GLY A 136 -4.32 -18.58 5.42
N ALA A 137 -5.26 -17.76 5.88
CA ALA A 137 -5.12 -16.90 7.04
C ALA A 137 -5.66 -17.58 8.31
N THR A 138 -5.10 -17.22 9.47
CA THR A 138 -5.72 -17.45 10.77
C THR A 138 -6.64 -16.28 11.08
N VAL A 139 -7.90 -16.56 11.41
CA VAL A 139 -8.91 -15.52 11.69
C VAL A 139 -9.37 -15.65 13.14
N ARG A 140 -9.45 -14.54 13.85
CA ARG A 140 -9.87 -14.49 15.26
C ARG A 140 -10.81 -13.33 15.48
N GLU A 141 -11.75 -13.47 16.39
CA GLU A 141 -12.56 -12.32 16.84
C GLU A 141 -11.67 -11.29 17.53
N ALA A 142 -11.98 -10.01 17.30
CA ALA A 142 -11.32 -8.87 17.90
C ALA A 142 -12.32 -8.04 18.70
N HIS A 143 -11.81 -7.04 19.44
CA HIS A 143 -12.67 -6.09 20.11
C HIS A 143 -13.47 -5.29 19.07
N VAL A 144 -14.79 -5.29 19.18
CA VAL A 144 -15.67 -4.62 18.22
C VAL A 144 -15.60 -3.12 18.41
N SER A 145 -15.08 -2.42 17.40
CA SER A 145 -15.07 -0.96 17.35
C SER A 145 -16.48 -0.38 17.24
N ALA A 146 -16.66 0.87 17.69
CA ALA A 146 -17.94 1.56 17.58
C ALA A 146 -18.43 1.63 16.12
N GLY A 147 -19.65 1.16 15.88
CA GLY A 147 -20.29 1.16 14.56
C GLY A 147 -20.03 -0.07 13.69
N ALA A 148 -19.30 -1.07 14.20
CA ALA A 148 -19.24 -2.41 13.59
C ALA A 148 -20.15 -3.38 14.34
N ASP A 149 -20.69 -4.38 13.64
CA ASP A 149 -21.42 -5.50 14.23
C ASP A 149 -20.47 -6.63 14.65
N ALA A 150 -19.37 -6.80 13.93
CA ALA A 150 -18.31 -7.72 14.27
C ALA A 150 -16.94 -7.21 13.77
N GLU A 151 -15.88 -7.62 14.44
CA GLU A 151 -14.51 -7.31 14.04
C GLU A 151 -13.64 -8.56 14.13
N LEU A 152 -12.86 -8.80 13.09
CA LEU A 152 -11.97 -9.95 12.99
C LEU A 152 -10.52 -9.48 12.77
N LEU A 153 -9.59 -10.14 13.44
CA LEU A 153 -8.17 -10.07 13.15
C LEU A 153 -7.80 -11.21 12.21
N VAL A 154 -7.23 -10.86 11.05
CA VAL A 154 -6.82 -11.79 10.00
C VAL A 154 -5.29 -11.78 9.91
N GLU A 155 -4.64 -12.93 10.11
CA GLU A 155 -3.18 -13.03 10.15
C GLU A 155 -2.65 -14.12 9.20
N ARG A 156 -1.55 -13.84 8.49
CA ARG A 156 -0.82 -14.83 7.68
C ARG A 156 0.68 -14.62 7.82
N GLY A 157 1.32 -15.42 8.66
CA GLY A 157 2.71 -15.16 9.08
C GLY A 157 2.80 -13.82 9.81
N GLU A 158 3.57 -12.89 9.26
CA GLU A 158 3.72 -11.53 9.80
C GLU A 158 2.70 -10.52 9.22
N ALA A 159 1.94 -10.91 8.18
CA ALA A 159 0.90 -10.09 7.58
C ALA A 159 -0.34 -10.01 8.48
N ARG A 160 -0.98 -8.83 8.53
CA ARG A 160 -2.18 -8.60 9.35
C ARG A 160 -3.20 -7.71 8.65
N LEU A 161 -4.48 -8.03 8.80
CA LEU A 161 -5.61 -7.17 8.46
C LEU A 161 -6.60 -7.10 9.63
N ALA A 162 -7.32 -5.99 9.73
CA ALA A 162 -8.57 -5.91 10.49
C ALA A 162 -9.74 -6.02 9.49
N ALA A 163 -10.70 -6.88 9.77
CA ALA A 163 -11.94 -6.98 9.01
C ALA A 163 -13.09 -6.50 9.88
N ARG A 164 -13.74 -5.40 9.47
CA ARG A 164 -14.90 -4.82 10.14
C ARG A 164 -16.15 -5.16 9.36
N ILE A 165 -17.13 -5.75 10.02
CA ILE A 165 -18.38 -6.21 9.42
C ILE A 165 -19.51 -5.31 9.89
N LEU A 166 -20.28 -4.76 8.94
CA LEU A 166 -21.48 -3.98 9.20
C LEU A 166 -22.67 -4.65 8.53
N LEU A 167 -23.62 -5.14 9.31
CA LEU A 167 -24.85 -5.75 8.84
C LEU A 167 -25.82 -4.65 8.43
N ARG A 168 -26.45 -4.84 7.27
CA ARG A 168 -27.45 -3.93 6.75
C ARG A 168 -28.86 -4.47 6.98
N PRO A 169 -29.88 -3.59 7.09
CA PRO A 169 -31.27 -4.01 7.32
C PRO A 169 -31.84 -4.93 6.23
N ASP A 170 -31.29 -4.89 5.02
CA ASP A 170 -31.66 -5.76 3.89
C ASP A 170 -31.01 -7.15 3.97
N GLY A 171 -30.28 -7.45 5.06
CA GLY A 171 -29.58 -8.71 5.29
C GLY A 171 -28.21 -8.81 4.62
N SER A 172 -27.84 -7.84 3.77
CA SER A 172 -26.49 -7.73 3.21
C SER A 172 -25.48 -7.29 4.28
N ALA A 173 -24.18 -7.41 3.98
CA ALA A 173 -23.14 -6.92 4.88
C ALA A 173 -22.08 -6.11 4.11
N LEU A 174 -21.56 -5.08 4.76
CA LEU A 174 -20.32 -4.43 4.34
C LEU A 174 -19.17 -5.06 5.11
N VAL A 175 -18.12 -5.44 4.39
CA VAL A 175 -16.86 -5.88 4.97
C VAL A 175 -15.79 -4.90 4.56
N LEU A 176 -15.26 -4.20 5.56
CA LEU A 176 -14.13 -3.30 5.41
C LEU A 176 -12.88 -4.05 5.87
N LEU A 177 -12.00 -4.35 4.92
CA LEU A 177 -10.68 -4.91 5.19
C LEU A 177 -9.68 -3.76 5.25
N ASP A 178 -9.02 -3.60 6.39
CA ASP A 178 -8.01 -2.57 6.61
C ASP A 178 -6.66 -3.17 6.95
N ARG A 179 -5.61 -2.65 6.34
CA ARG A 179 -4.23 -2.93 6.74
C ARG A 179 -3.78 -1.96 7.83
N PRO A 180 -3.28 -2.45 8.97
CA PRO A 180 -2.64 -1.59 9.97
C PRO A 180 -1.37 -0.96 9.39
N LEU A 181 -1.40 0.36 9.14
CA LEU A 181 -0.25 1.08 8.55
C LEU A 181 0.93 1.26 9.50
N ALA A 182 0.77 0.98 10.80
CA ALA A 182 1.81 1.09 11.81
C ALA A 182 2.97 0.07 11.65
N ARG A 183 2.90 -0.85 10.69
CA ARG A 183 3.91 -1.91 10.46
C ARG A 183 4.41 -1.94 9.02
N ALA A 184 5.11 -0.87 8.66
CA ALA A 184 5.71 -0.73 7.35
C ALA A 184 6.61 -1.90 6.89
N ALA A 185 7.35 -2.54 7.81
CA ALA A 185 8.21 -3.70 7.50
C ALA A 185 7.44 -4.91 6.93
N HIS A 186 6.12 -4.99 7.14
CA HIS A 186 5.27 -6.07 6.62
C HIS A 186 4.24 -5.55 5.60
N ALA A 187 4.50 -4.38 5.01
CA ALA A 187 3.58 -3.76 4.06
C ALA A 187 3.36 -4.63 2.83
N ALA A 188 4.39 -5.22 2.22
CA ALA A 188 4.22 -6.09 1.06
C ALA A 188 3.40 -7.35 1.40
N ALA A 189 3.74 -8.03 2.50
CA ALA A 189 3.02 -9.23 2.94
C ALA A 189 1.55 -8.95 3.28
N SER A 190 1.26 -7.81 3.91
CA SER A 190 -0.10 -7.40 4.23
C SER A 190 -0.88 -6.94 2.99
N ALA A 191 -0.21 -6.51 1.91
CA ALA A 191 -0.86 -6.18 0.63
C ALA A 191 -1.33 -7.46 -0.04
N ALA A 192 -0.43 -8.44 -0.14
CA ALA A 192 -0.75 -9.75 -0.67
C ALA A 192 -1.89 -10.41 0.12
N LEU A 193 -1.89 -10.30 1.45
CA LEU A 193 -3.00 -10.80 2.27
C LEU A 193 -4.32 -10.07 1.98
N LEU A 194 -4.30 -8.75 1.80
CA LEU A 194 -5.48 -7.98 1.43
C LEU A 194 -6.03 -8.42 0.06
N GLU A 195 -5.16 -8.57 -0.93
CA GLU A 195 -5.53 -9.03 -2.28
C GLU A 195 -6.16 -10.42 -2.25
N ASP A 196 -5.54 -11.37 -1.56
CA ASP A 196 -6.06 -12.73 -1.45
C ASP A 196 -7.39 -12.80 -0.68
N ALA A 197 -7.53 -12.01 0.40
CA ALA A 197 -8.77 -11.93 1.16
C ALA A 197 -9.91 -11.32 0.31
N CYS A 198 -9.63 -10.26 -0.45
CA CYS A 198 -10.58 -9.68 -1.40
C CYS A 198 -10.97 -10.70 -2.47
N ALA A 199 -10.00 -11.40 -3.06
CA ALA A 199 -10.26 -12.40 -4.09
C ALA A 199 -11.13 -13.54 -3.56
N ALA A 200 -10.88 -14.01 -2.34
CA ALA A 200 -11.69 -15.05 -1.69
C ALA A 200 -13.13 -14.61 -1.46
N LEU A 201 -13.34 -13.40 -0.93
CA LEU A 201 -14.67 -12.83 -0.70
C LEU A 201 -15.43 -12.58 -2.02
N VAL A 202 -14.74 -12.11 -3.06
CA VAL A 202 -15.35 -11.95 -4.39
C VAL A 202 -15.73 -13.30 -4.99
N ALA A 203 -14.89 -14.33 -4.82
CA ALA A 203 -15.20 -15.69 -5.26
C ALA A 203 -16.40 -16.28 -4.50
N SER A 204 -16.67 -15.85 -3.27
CA SER A 204 -17.88 -16.20 -2.51
C SER A 204 -19.11 -15.31 -2.83
N GLY A 205 -19.02 -14.47 -3.86
CA GLY A 205 -20.14 -13.65 -4.35
C GLY A 205 -20.17 -12.21 -3.80
N ALA A 206 -19.14 -11.74 -3.10
CA ALA A 206 -19.03 -10.34 -2.73
C ALA A 206 -18.74 -9.44 -3.94
N THR A 207 -19.16 -8.18 -3.86
CA THR A 207 -18.80 -7.14 -4.83
C THR A 207 -17.83 -6.16 -4.19
N LEU A 208 -16.66 -5.95 -4.81
CA LEU A 208 -15.68 -4.96 -4.36
C LEU A 208 -16.15 -3.54 -4.74
N LEU A 209 -16.17 -2.65 -3.75
CA LEU A 209 -16.46 -1.22 -3.87
C LEU A 209 -15.13 -0.43 -3.76
N GLY A 210 -14.37 -0.38 -4.85
CA GLY A 210 -13.06 0.29 -4.92
C GLY A 210 -11.89 -0.66 -4.82
#